data_AF-A0A8C3GYZ9-F1
#
_entry.id   AF-A0A8C3GYZ9-F1
#
_cell.length_a   1.000
_cell.length_b   1.000
_cell.length_c   1.000
_cell.angle_alpha   90.00
_cell.angle_beta   90.00
_cell.angle_gamma   90.00
#
_symmetry.space_group_name_H-M   'P 1'
#
loop_
_entity.id
_entity.type
_entity.pdbx_description
1 polymer ?
#
loop_
_entity_poly.entity_id
_entity_poly.type
_entity_poly.pdbx_seq_one_letter_code
_entity_poly.pdbx_strand_id
1 'polypeptide(L)'
;MARPEGPPTLPEPLRRRLVSFSSSVFSDSRHSALGDVPRAPPGFPGYRADCEILSSLPLQMSLYFNVYFFPFWWLITVAILYLKYPVLSDYYKFILVTIMILVSLTELIRLYLGYVGNLLEKVPELAGFWLLTLLPQLPIILFLLFNEGLKIHSLERAVHIIFATFLSFQVVAAFFTLRRMVNTLAARFRRTEFHRLEEQRPGPSAAGPAGGSSSRGW
;
A
#
# COMPACT_ATOMS: atom_id res chain seq x y z
N MET A 1 23.85 -28.70 41.18
CA MET A 1 22.72 -28.40 40.27
C MET A 1 22.59 -26.88 40.21
N ALA A 2 23.14 -26.24 39.18
CA ALA A 2 23.17 -24.78 39.05
C ALA A 2 21.94 -24.30 38.26
N ARG A 3 21.21 -23.31 38.81
CA ARG A 3 20.12 -22.60 38.11
C ARG A 3 20.72 -21.53 37.18
N PRO A 4 20.16 -21.31 35.98
CA PRO A 4 20.63 -20.24 35.10
C PRO A 4 20.13 -18.88 35.62
N GLU A 5 21.07 -17.98 35.87
CA GLU A 5 20.82 -16.55 36.16
C GLU A 5 20.20 -15.88 34.92
N GLY A 6 18.96 -15.41 35.04
CA GLY A 6 18.31 -14.58 34.03
C GLY A 6 18.93 -13.18 33.97
N PRO A 7 18.80 -12.45 32.83
CA PRO A 7 19.45 -11.15 32.66
C PRO A 7 18.98 -10.13 33.72
N PRO A 8 19.87 -9.19 34.11
CA PRO A 8 19.62 -8.26 35.21
C PRO A 8 18.37 -7.42 34.96
N THR A 9 17.40 -7.51 35.87
CA THR A 9 16.19 -6.70 35.85
C THR A 9 16.55 -5.26 36.16
N LEU A 10 16.20 -4.34 35.25
CA LEU A 10 16.41 -2.92 35.47
C LEU A 10 15.63 -2.42 36.70
N PRO A 11 16.17 -1.46 37.47
CA PRO A 11 15.47 -0.84 38.60
C PRO A 11 14.10 -0.30 38.20
N GLU A 12 13.08 -0.63 38.98
CA GLU A 12 11.68 -0.19 38.82
C GLU A 12 11.47 1.30 38.47
N PRO A 13 12.22 2.28 39.06
CA PRO A 13 12.06 3.68 38.67
C PRO A 13 12.51 3.96 37.22
N LEU A 14 13.56 3.30 36.75
CA LEU A 14 14.07 3.46 35.38
C LEU A 14 13.15 2.77 34.38
N ARG A 15 12.60 1.60 34.72
CA ARG A 15 11.62 0.91 33.91
C ARG A 15 10.35 1.75 33.72
N ARG A 16 9.84 2.38 34.78
CA ARG A 16 8.69 3.28 34.69
C ARG A 16 8.97 4.52 33.84
N ARG A 17 10.16 5.11 33.98
CA ARG A 17 10.59 6.27 33.18
C ARG A 17 10.75 5.94 31.70
N LEU A 18 11.32 4.79 31.38
CA LEU A 18 11.47 4.31 30.00
C LEU A 18 10.12 3.95 29.39
N VAL A 19 9.22 3.34 30.16
CA VAL A 19 7.85 3.09 29.72
C VAL A 19 7.08 4.40 29.51
N SER A 20 7.24 5.39 30.39
CA SER A 20 6.59 6.70 30.20
C SER A 20 7.15 7.44 29.00
N PHE A 21 8.48 7.43 28.79
CA PHE A 21 9.10 8.03 27.61
C PHE A 21 8.74 7.30 26.32
N SER A 22 8.71 5.96 26.35
CA SER A 22 8.24 5.17 25.21
C SER A 22 6.78 5.47 24.91
N SER A 23 5.94 5.63 25.93
CA SER A 23 4.54 6.00 25.71
C SER A 23 4.39 7.42 25.19
N SER A 24 5.19 8.39 25.63
CA SER A 24 5.06 9.76 25.14
C SER A 24 5.55 9.87 23.70
N VAL A 25 6.72 9.30 23.37
CA VAL A 25 7.31 9.40 22.02
C VAL A 25 6.53 8.58 20.98
N PHE A 26 5.98 7.41 21.34
CA PHE A 26 5.19 6.61 20.41
C PHE A 26 3.69 6.94 20.39
N SER A 27 3.15 7.60 21.41
CA SER A 27 1.73 7.99 21.44
C SER A 27 1.49 9.36 20.81
N ASP A 28 2.44 10.31 20.89
CA ASP A 28 2.24 11.65 20.30
C ASP A 28 2.14 11.59 18.76
N SER A 29 2.97 10.75 18.12
CA SER A 29 2.91 10.52 16.67
C SER A 29 1.60 9.86 16.20
N ARG A 30 0.84 9.25 17.10
CA ARG A 30 -0.47 8.63 16.81
C ARG A 30 -1.65 9.57 17.06
N HIS A 31 -1.48 10.61 17.87
CA HIS A 31 -2.54 11.56 18.15
C HIS A 31 -2.69 12.64 17.08
N SER A 32 -1.61 13.04 16.40
CA SER A 32 -1.70 14.05 15.33
C SER A 32 -2.34 13.56 14.03
N ALA A 33 -2.41 12.25 13.79
CA ALA A 33 -3.01 11.66 12.59
C ALA A 33 -4.41 11.06 12.82
N LEU A 34 -4.90 11.02 14.05
CA LEU A 34 -6.11 10.29 14.44
C LEU A 34 -6.95 11.08 15.44
N GLY A 35 -7.27 12.32 15.06
CA GLY A 35 -8.02 13.26 15.89
C GLY A 35 -9.51 12.97 16.08
N ASP A 36 -10.08 11.89 15.53
CA ASP A 36 -11.54 11.66 15.62
C ASP A 36 -11.95 10.18 15.50
N VAL A 37 -11.41 9.32 16.36
CA VAL A 37 -11.95 7.95 16.50
C VAL A 37 -12.19 7.60 17.98
N PRO A 38 -13.43 7.21 18.37
CA PRO A 38 -13.72 6.81 19.75
C PRO A 38 -12.90 5.60 20.18
N ARG A 39 -12.26 5.68 21.35
CA ARG A 39 -11.51 4.57 21.97
C ARG A 39 -12.45 3.41 22.32
N ALA A 40 -12.27 2.27 21.66
CA ALA A 40 -12.92 1.00 22.02
C ALA A 40 -12.13 0.26 23.13
N PRO A 41 -12.77 -0.63 23.93
CA PRO A 41 -12.19 -1.22 25.14
C PRO A 41 -11.18 -2.34 24.84
N PRO A 42 -10.20 -2.60 25.74
CA PRO A 42 -9.17 -3.61 25.54
C PRO A 42 -9.71 -5.00 25.89
N GLY A 43 -9.76 -5.91 24.92
CA GLY A 43 -10.16 -7.31 25.16
C GLY A 43 -10.54 -8.15 23.94
N PHE A 44 -10.67 -7.58 22.74
CA PHE A 44 -11.07 -8.33 21.55
C PHE A 44 -9.86 -8.90 20.78
N PRO A 45 -9.76 -10.24 20.59
CA PRO A 45 -8.72 -10.89 19.79
C PRO A 45 -8.99 -10.74 18.29
N GLY A 46 -9.04 -9.48 17.84
CA GLY A 46 -9.24 -9.09 16.44
C GLY A 46 -8.67 -7.71 16.12
N TYR A 47 -8.54 -6.84 17.12
CA TYR A 47 -8.07 -5.46 16.92
C TYR A 47 -6.57 -5.36 16.56
N ARG A 48 -5.76 -6.39 16.86
CA ARG A 48 -4.36 -6.45 16.41
C ARG A 48 -4.23 -6.79 14.93
N ALA A 49 -5.19 -7.51 14.34
CA ALA A 49 -5.19 -7.77 12.90
C ALA A 49 -5.51 -6.49 12.10
N ASP A 50 -6.29 -5.57 12.68
CA ASP A 50 -6.72 -4.33 12.04
C ASP A 50 -5.63 -3.24 12.00
N CYS A 51 -4.57 -3.35 12.83
CA CYS A 51 -3.37 -2.50 12.71
C CYS A 51 -2.25 -3.15 11.89
N GLU A 52 -2.37 -4.44 11.56
CA GLU A 52 -1.41 -5.20 10.73
C GLU A 52 -1.80 -5.20 9.25
N ILE A 53 -3.08 -4.91 8.97
CA ILE A 53 -3.56 -4.46 7.67
C ILE A 53 -3.20 -2.96 7.60
N LEU A 54 -1.96 -2.63 7.23
CA LEU A 54 -1.60 -1.25 6.87
C LEU A 54 -0.48 -1.16 5.82
N SER A 55 0.21 -2.26 5.51
CA SER A 55 0.99 -2.38 4.27
C SER A 55 1.10 -3.85 3.89
N SER A 56 0.89 -4.20 2.61
CA SER A 56 1.24 -5.54 2.15
C SER A 56 2.76 -5.63 2.06
N LEU A 57 3.36 -6.18 3.12
CA LEU A 57 4.79 -6.52 3.24
C LEU A 57 5.41 -7.06 1.93
N PRO A 58 4.80 -8.01 1.20
CA PRO A 58 5.36 -8.50 -0.07
C PRO A 58 5.39 -7.45 -1.19
N LEU A 59 4.38 -6.57 -1.28
CA LEU A 59 4.36 -5.49 -2.27
C LEU A 59 5.43 -4.44 -1.96
N GLN A 60 5.61 -4.11 -0.68
CA GLN A 60 6.61 -3.15 -0.23
C GLN A 60 8.04 -3.65 -0.50
N MET A 61 8.30 -4.94 -0.21
CA MET A 61 9.60 -5.57 -0.49
C MET A 61 9.88 -5.65 -2.00
N SER A 62 8.86 -5.92 -2.82
CA SER A 62 9.00 -5.91 -4.28
C SER A 62 9.26 -4.50 -4.83
N LEU A 63 8.55 -3.48 -4.36
CA LEU A 63 8.78 -2.08 -4.76
C LEU A 63 10.20 -1.64 -4.41
N TYR A 64 10.69 -1.98 -3.20
CA TYR A 64 12.03 -1.65 -2.77
C TYR A 64 13.09 -2.24 -3.70
N PHE A 65 12.99 -3.53 -4.03
CA PHE A 65 13.89 -4.15 -5.00
C PHE A 65 13.81 -3.48 -6.37
N ASN A 66 12.60 -3.08 -6.80
CA ASN A 66 12.40 -2.44 -8.08
C ASN A 66 13.11 -1.08 -8.21
N VAL A 67 13.17 -0.30 -7.13
CA VAL A 67 13.87 1.01 -7.12
C VAL A 67 15.36 0.86 -7.49
N TYR A 68 16.01 -0.20 -7.03
CA TYR A 68 17.42 -0.47 -7.35
C TYR A 68 17.59 -1.22 -8.67
N PHE A 69 16.68 -2.14 -8.98
CA PHE A 69 16.71 -2.91 -10.23
C PHE A 69 16.48 -2.02 -11.45
N PHE A 70 15.56 -1.06 -11.37
CA PHE A 70 15.19 -0.19 -12.48
C PHE A 70 16.37 0.58 -13.11
N PRO A 71 17.19 1.35 -12.38
CA PRO A 71 18.32 2.07 -12.98
C PRO A 71 19.35 1.12 -13.60
N PHE A 72 19.56 -0.06 -13.02
CA PHE A 72 20.45 -1.07 -13.56
C PHE A 72 19.92 -1.66 -14.87
N TRP A 73 18.65 -2.07 -14.89
CA TRP A 73 17.96 -2.55 -16.08
C TRP A 73 17.96 -1.50 -17.20
N TRP A 74 17.69 -0.24 -16.84
CA TRP A 74 17.69 0.89 -17.76
C TRP A 74 19.07 1.09 -18.38
N LEU A 75 20.13 1.10 -17.57
CA LEU A 75 21.51 1.27 -18.04
C LEU A 75 21.92 0.15 -19.01
N ILE A 76 21.61 -1.11 -18.69
CA ILE A 76 21.89 -2.26 -19.57
C ILE A 76 21.14 -2.11 -20.89
N THR A 77 19.86 -1.75 -20.83
CA THR A 77 19.02 -1.60 -22.02
C THR A 77 19.54 -0.47 -22.91
N VAL A 78 19.94 0.66 -22.33
CA VAL A 78 20.57 1.78 -23.06
C VAL A 78 21.92 1.37 -23.67
N ALA A 79 22.75 0.63 -22.93
CA ALA A 79 24.04 0.17 -23.44
C ALA A 79 23.88 -0.79 -24.64
N ILE A 80 22.96 -1.76 -24.55
CA ILE A 80 22.63 -2.67 -25.66
C ILE A 80 22.06 -1.88 -26.85
N LEU A 81 21.16 -0.93 -26.59
CA LEU A 81 20.59 -0.06 -27.61
C LEU A 81 21.67 0.76 -28.33
N TYR A 82 22.63 1.30 -27.59
CA TYR A 82 23.74 2.09 -28.14
C TYR A 82 24.62 1.25 -29.08
N LEU A 83 24.99 0.03 -28.65
CA LEU A 83 25.80 -0.87 -29.48
C LEU A 83 25.12 -1.26 -30.80
N LYS A 84 23.79 -1.30 -30.79
CA LYS A 84 22.96 -1.73 -31.92
C LYS A 84 22.41 -0.58 -32.75
N TYR A 85 22.48 0.63 -32.23
CA TYR A 85 22.04 1.88 -32.85
C TYR A 85 22.51 2.05 -34.31
N PRO A 86 23.76 1.69 -34.71
CA PRO A 86 24.18 1.84 -36.11
C PRO A 86 23.56 0.80 -37.08
N VAL A 87 23.10 -0.35 -36.57
CA VAL A 87 22.58 -1.46 -37.40
C VAL A 87 21.06 -1.41 -37.55
N LEU A 88 20.40 -0.64 -36.70
CA LEU A 88 18.94 -0.54 -36.65
C LEU A 88 18.41 0.45 -37.69
N SER A 89 17.20 0.20 -38.20
CA SER A 89 16.52 1.16 -39.09
C SER A 89 16.05 2.39 -38.32
N ASP A 90 16.01 3.55 -38.99
CA ASP A 90 15.74 4.85 -38.34
C ASP A 90 14.38 4.92 -37.64
N TYR A 91 13.35 4.26 -38.17
CA TYR A 91 12.04 4.20 -37.52
C TYR A 91 12.08 3.45 -36.18
N TYR A 92 12.83 2.35 -36.10
CA TYR A 92 12.99 1.61 -34.84
C TYR A 92 13.80 2.38 -33.79
N LYS A 93 14.77 3.21 -34.21
CA LYS A 93 15.52 4.09 -33.30
C LYS A 93 14.56 5.04 -32.58
N PHE A 94 13.66 5.69 -33.34
CA PHE A 94 12.67 6.60 -32.78
C PHE A 94 11.70 5.89 -31.83
N ILE A 95 11.21 4.71 -32.23
CA ILE A 95 10.32 3.90 -31.40
C ILE A 95 11.00 3.49 -30.10
N LEU A 96 12.24 2.99 -30.13
CA LEU A 96 12.96 2.55 -28.94
C LEU A 96 13.26 3.71 -27.99
N VAL A 97 13.69 4.87 -28.50
CA VAL A 97 13.91 6.06 -27.66
C VAL A 97 12.60 6.47 -26.98
N THR A 98 11.49 6.48 -27.72
CA THR A 98 10.15 6.79 -27.17
C THR A 98 9.77 5.80 -26.08
N ILE A 99 9.99 4.50 -26.31
CA ILE A 99 9.73 3.46 -25.31
C ILE A 99 10.60 3.65 -24.07
N MET A 100 11.89 3.97 -24.22
CA MET A 100 12.77 4.21 -23.08
C MET A 100 12.28 5.35 -22.20
N ILE A 101 11.81 6.45 -22.81
CA ILE A 101 11.21 7.58 -22.08
C ILE A 101 9.90 7.13 -21.41
N LEU A 102 9.02 6.47 -22.16
CA LEU A 102 7.71 6.05 -21.67
C LEU A 102 7.83 5.06 -20.49
N VAL A 103 8.70 4.06 -20.60
CA VAL A 103 8.99 3.10 -19.51
C VAL A 103 9.52 3.83 -18.29
N SER A 104 10.45 4.78 -18.46
CA SER A 104 11.02 5.52 -17.33
C SER A 104 10.01 6.37 -16.59
N LEU A 105 9.18 7.10 -17.32
CA LEU A 105 8.14 7.96 -16.75
C LEU A 105 7.08 7.11 -16.04
N THR A 106 6.64 6.05 -16.72
CA THR A 106 5.62 5.14 -16.20
C THR A 106 6.13 4.40 -14.96
N GLU A 107 7.39 3.93 -14.96
CA GLU A 107 8.00 3.29 -13.80
C GLU A 107 8.03 4.22 -12.59
N LEU A 108 8.46 5.47 -12.78
CA LEU A 108 8.55 6.45 -11.69
C LEU A 108 7.19 6.71 -11.05
N ILE A 109 6.18 6.97 -11.88
CA ILE A 109 4.80 7.20 -11.44
C ILE A 109 4.27 5.95 -10.73
N ARG A 110 4.56 4.76 -11.30
CA ARG A 110 4.13 3.49 -10.72
C ARG A 110 4.77 3.23 -9.37
N LEU A 111 6.09 3.40 -9.23
CA LEU A 111 6.80 3.28 -7.95
C LEU A 111 6.21 4.22 -6.90
N TYR A 112 5.91 5.47 -7.27
CA TYR A 112 5.27 6.44 -6.38
C TYR A 112 3.88 5.99 -5.93
N LEU A 113 3.00 5.63 -6.87
CA LEU A 113 1.63 5.15 -6.57
C LEU A 113 1.64 3.86 -5.75
N GLY A 114 2.57 2.95 -6.03
CA GLY A 114 2.74 1.71 -5.27
C GLY A 114 3.18 2.00 -3.82
N TYR A 115 4.10 2.93 -3.64
CA TYR A 115 4.55 3.35 -2.30
C TYR A 115 3.42 4.03 -1.52
N VAL A 116 2.81 5.07 -2.11
CA VAL A 116 1.73 5.85 -1.49
C VAL A 116 0.47 5.01 -1.26
N GLY A 117 0.03 4.25 -2.26
CA GLY A 117 -1.17 3.41 -2.17
C GLY A 117 -1.03 2.28 -1.15
N ASN A 118 0.18 1.73 -0.99
CA ASN A 118 0.43 0.70 0.01
C ASN A 118 0.57 1.26 1.44
N LEU A 119 1.21 2.42 1.63
CA LEU A 119 1.44 3.02 2.95
C LEU A 119 0.23 3.79 3.50
N LEU A 120 -0.55 4.42 2.61
CA LEU A 120 -1.71 5.22 3.00
C LEU A 120 -3.04 4.44 2.86
N GLU A 121 -2.97 3.15 2.53
CA GLU A 121 -4.13 2.28 2.21
C GLU A 121 -5.11 2.88 1.20
N LYS A 122 -4.63 3.75 0.31
CA LYS A 122 -5.51 4.44 -0.62
C LYS A 122 -5.74 3.59 -1.86
N VAL A 123 -6.96 3.08 -1.94
CA VAL A 123 -7.47 2.24 -3.02
C VAL A 123 -7.36 2.90 -4.41
N PRO A 124 -7.63 4.20 -4.60
CA PRO A 124 -7.47 4.84 -5.92
C PRO A 124 -6.02 4.77 -6.42
N GLU A 125 -5.06 4.97 -5.53
CA GLU A 125 -3.63 5.06 -5.82
C GLU A 125 -3.07 3.66 -6.13
N LEU A 126 -3.49 2.65 -5.36
CA LEU A 126 -3.15 1.25 -5.65
C LEU A 126 -3.82 0.74 -6.94
N ALA A 127 -5.06 1.16 -7.22
CA ALA A 127 -5.69 0.88 -8.50
C ALA A 127 -4.94 1.55 -9.65
N GLY A 128 -4.43 2.77 -9.44
CA GLY A 128 -3.52 3.46 -10.35
C GLY A 128 -2.26 2.64 -10.61
N PHE A 129 -1.56 2.16 -9.57
CA PHE A 129 -0.41 1.25 -9.72
C PHE A 129 -0.75 0.04 -10.59
N TRP A 130 -1.86 -0.64 -10.29
CA TRP A 130 -2.28 -1.85 -11.00
C TRP A 130 -2.64 -1.55 -12.47
N LEU A 131 -3.35 -0.45 -12.72
CA LEU A 131 -3.73 0.02 -14.05
C LEU A 131 -2.51 0.43 -14.88
N LEU A 132 -1.58 1.22 -14.30
CA LEU A 132 -0.32 1.58 -14.95
C LEU A 132 0.57 0.34 -15.20
N THR A 133 0.44 -0.72 -14.40
CA THR A 133 1.16 -1.97 -14.68
C THR A 133 0.60 -2.69 -15.91
N LEU A 134 -0.73 -2.75 -16.06
CA LEU A 134 -1.36 -3.47 -17.16
C LEU A 134 -1.44 -2.66 -18.46
N LEU A 135 -1.66 -1.36 -18.37
CA LEU A 135 -2.04 -0.57 -19.53
C LEU A 135 -0.84 -0.10 -20.35
N PRO A 136 0.13 0.66 -19.81
CA PRO A 136 1.36 0.96 -20.53
C PRO A 136 2.41 -0.16 -20.45
N GLN A 137 2.61 -0.80 -19.29
CA GLN A 137 3.75 -1.72 -19.13
C GLN A 137 3.59 -3.04 -19.91
N LEU A 138 2.38 -3.62 -19.96
CA LEU A 138 2.12 -4.89 -20.68
C LEU A 138 2.34 -4.78 -22.20
N PRO A 139 1.76 -3.81 -22.93
CA PRO A 139 2.01 -3.70 -24.37
C PRO A 139 3.46 -3.36 -24.69
N ILE A 140 4.13 -2.59 -23.84
CA ILE A 140 5.55 -2.28 -24.02
C ILE A 140 6.41 -3.54 -23.85
N ILE A 141 6.20 -4.31 -22.79
CA ILE A 141 7.00 -5.54 -22.57
C ILE A 141 6.72 -6.57 -23.67
N LEU A 142 5.47 -6.65 -24.14
CA LEU A 142 5.09 -7.50 -25.26
C LEU A 142 5.80 -7.06 -26.55
N PHE A 143 5.82 -5.76 -26.84
CA PHE A 143 6.52 -5.20 -27.99
C PHE A 143 8.03 -5.50 -27.93
N LEU A 144 8.67 -5.35 -26.77
CA LEU A 144 10.09 -5.61 -26.60
C LEU A 144 10.43 -7.11 -26.71
N LEU A 145 9.48 -8.00 -26.40
CA LEU A 145 9.71 -9.44 -26.39
C LEU A 145 9.41 -10.14 -27.71
N PHE A 146 8.36 -9.70 -28.42
CA PHE A 146 7.84 -10.37 -29.61
C PHE A 146 8.20 -9.67 -30.93
N ASN A 147 8.75 -8.46 -30.90
CA ASN A 147 9.09 -7.75 -32.13
C ASN A 147 10.43 -8.22 -32.70
N GLU A 148 10.38 -9.16 -33.65
CA GLU A 148 11.56 -9.70 -34.34
C GLU A 148 12.32 -8.65 -35.15
N GLY A 149 11.65 -7.57 -35.59
CA GLY A 149 12.26 -6.47 -36.34
C GLY A 149 13.26 -5.67 -35.51
N LEU A 150 13.23 -5.83 -34.17
CA LEU A 150 14.26 -5.29 -33.30
C LEU A 150 15.57 -6.07 -33.38
N LYS A 151 15.68 -7.25 -34.03
CA LYS A 151 16.88 -8.13 -34.00
C LYS A 151 17.35 -8.42 -32.56
N ILE A 152 16.43 -8.80 -31.70
CA ILE A 152 16.63 -8.93 -30.24
C ILE A 152 17.75 -9.93 -29.96
N HIS A 153 18.77 -9.51 -29.19
CA HIS A 153 19.86 -10.40 -28.80
C HIS A 153 19.42 -11.32 -27.63
N SER A 154 20.02 -12.50 -27.48
CA SER A 154 19.65 -13.44 -26.39
C SER A 154 19.77 -12.82 -24.99
N LEU A 155 20.76 -11.93 -24.80
CA LEU A 155 20.95 -11.16 -23.56
C LEU A 155 19.84 -10.13 -23.33
N GLU A 156 19.49 -9.36 -24.37
CA GLU A 156 18.43 -8.35 -24.35
C GLU A 156 17.08 -8.99 -23.98
N ARG A 157 16.77 -10.12 -24.63
CA ARG A 157 15.57 -10.91 -24.33
C ARG A 157 15.56 -11.41 -22.89
N ALA A 158 16.69 -11.89 -22.36
CA ALA A 158 16.76 -12.36 -20.97
C ALA A 158 16.48 -11.22 -19.97
N VAL A 159 17.03 -10.04 -20.20
CA VAL A 159 16.83 -8.85 -19.36
C VAL A 159 15.36 -8.40 -19.38
N HIS A 160 14.70 -8.46 -20.54
CA HIS A 160 13.26 -8.20 -20.65
C HIS A 160 12.39 -9.28 -20.00
N ILE A 161 12.75 -10.56 -20.11
CA ILE A 161 12.04 -11.66 -19.43
C ILE A 161 12.10 -11.49 -17.91
N ILE A 162 13.28 -11.20 -17.37
CA ILE A 162 13.45 -11.00 -15.91
C ILE A 162 12.55 -9.86 -15.43
N PHE A 163 12.54 -8.73 -16.15
CA PHE A 163 11.65 -7.62 -15.82
C PHE A 163 10.17 -8.00 -15.95
N ALA A 164 9.79 -8.74 -17.01
CA ALA A 164 8.43 -9.23 -17.21
C ALA A 164 7.96 -10.16 -16.08
N THR A 165 8.81 -11.09 -15.64
CA THR A 165 8.52 -11.99 -14.51
C THR A 165 8.30 -11.20 -13.23
N PHE A 166 9.17 -10.24 -12.95
CA PHE A 166 9.06 -9.40 -11.76
C PHE A 166 7.80 -8.53 -11.77
N LEU A 167 7.47 -7.95 -12.93
CA LEU A 167 6.25 -7.20 -13.14
C LEU A 167 5.00 -8.08 -12.97
N SER A 168 5.03 -9.30 -13.48
CA SER A 168 3.91 -10.25 -13.38
C SER A 168 3.64 -10.61 -11.91
N PHE A 169 4.69 -10.81 -11.12
CA PHE A 169 4.57 -11.01 -9.67
C PHE A 169 3.92 -9.79 -8.99
N GLN A 170 4.34 -8.58 -9.34
CA GLN A 170 3.75 -7.34 -8.83
C GLN A 170 2.26 -7.21 -9.17
N VAL A 171 1.85 -7.55 -10.40
CA VAL A 171 0.43 -7.54 -10.81
C VAL A 171 -0.40 -8.45 -9.91
N VAL A 172 0.07 -9.68 -9.67
CA VAL A 172 -0.63 -10.66 -8.83
C VAL A 172 -0.72 -10.17 -7.38
N ALA A 173 0.39 -9.72 -6.80
CA ALA A 173 0.43 -9.21 -5.42
C ALA A 173 -0.45 -7.95 -5.25
N ALA A 174 -0.38 -7.02 -6.20
CA ALA A 174 -1.21 -5.81 -6.20
C ALA A 174 -2.69 -6.13 -6.40
N PHE A 175 -3.03 -7.11 -7.25
CA PHE A 175 -4.41 -7.56 -7.41
C PHE A 175 -5.00 -8.10 -6.10
N PHE A 176 -4.26 -8.95 -5.38
CA PHE A 176 -4.70 -9.45 -4.08
C PHE A 176 -4.87 -8.32 -3.06
N THR A 177 -3.95 -7.36 -3.04
CA THR A 177 -4.01 -6.20 -2.15
C THR A 177 -5.24 -5.33 -2.48
N LEU A 178 -5.47 -5.06 -3.76
CA LEU A 178 -6.61 -4.28 -4.24
C LEU A 178 -7.94 -4.95 -3.89
N ARG A 179 -8.08 -6.26 -4.12
CA ARG A 179 -9.30 -7.01 -3.79
C ARG A 179 -9.60 -6.97 -2.30
N ARG A 180 -8.58 -7.09 -1.45
CA ARG A 180 -8.73 -6.97 0.01
C ARG A 180 -9.18 -5.56 0.40
N MET A 181 -8.54 -4.54 -0.15
CA MET A 181 -8.89 -3.14 0.17
C MET A 181 -10.29 -2.74 -0.29
N VAL A 182 -10.74 -3.19 -1.47
CA VAL A 182 -12.11 -2.96 -1.96
C VAL A 182 -13.15 -3.61 -1.03
N ASN A 183 -12.89 -4.82 -0.55
CA ASN A 183 -13.77 -5.47 0.42
C ASN A 183 -13.83 -4.72 1.75
N THR A 184 -12.70 -4.19 2.21
CA THR A 184 -12.62 -3.34 3.40
C THR A 184 -13.40 -2.04 3.22
N LEU A 185 -13.28 -1.38 2.06
CA LEU A 185 -14.07 -0.20 1.72
C LEU A 185 -15.57 -0.50 1.74
N ALA A 186 -16.00 -1.59 1.11
CA ALA A 186 -17.41 -1.98 1.09
C ALA A 186 -17.97 -2.24 2.50
N ALA A 187 -17.17 -2.83 3.38
CA ALA A 187 -17.53 -3.02 4.79
C ALA A 187 -17.63 -1.69 5.55
N ARG A 188 -16.71 -0.75 5.29
CA ARG A 188 -16.73 0.60 5.89
C ARG A 188 -17.96 1.39 5.44
N PHE A 189 -18.25 1.46 4.15
CA PHE A 189 -19.44 2.12 3.63
C PHE A 189 -20.72 1.59 4.27
N ARG A 190 -20.85 0.26 4.33
CA ARG A 190 -22.01 -0.37 4.97
C ARG A 190 -22.17 0.07 6.42
N ARG A 191 -21.09 0.09 7.21
CA ARG A 191 -21.13 0.54 8.61
C ARG A 191 -21.48 2.03 8.75
N THR A 192 -20.93 2.88 7.89
CA THR A 192 -21.25 4.31 7.89
C THR A 192 -22.72 4.58 7.59
N GLU A 193 -23.29 3.87 6.62
CA GLU A 193 -24.73 3.94 6.31
C GLU A 193 -25.57 3.50 7.51
N PHE A 194 -25.21 2.40 8.19
CA PHE A 194 -25.92 1.97 9.40
C PHE A 194 -25.85 3.00 10.54
N HIS A 195 -24.69 3.60 10.80
CA HIS A 195 -24.55 4.63 11.83
C HIS A 195 -25.40 5.88 11.55
N ARG A 196 -25.45 6.33 10.29
CA ARG A 196 -26.31 7.45 9.88
C ARG A 196 -27.79 7.16 10.12
N LEU A 197 -28.23 5.93 9.85
CA LEU A 197 -29.60 5.50 10.11
C LEU A 197 -29.92 5.41 11.61
N GLU A 198 -28.95 5.05 12.45
CA GLU A 198 -29.11 5.06 13.91
C GLU A 198 -29.20 6.48 14.47
N GLU A 199 -28.38 7.43 13.99
CA GLU A 199 -28.45 8.85 14.37
C GLU A 199 -29.74 9.54 13.92
N GLN A 200 -30.30 9.16 12.77
CA GLN A 200 -31.58 9.69 12.27
C GLN A 200 -32.80 9.09 12.96
N ARG A 201 -32.65 8.04 13.79
CA ARG A 201 -33.75 7.52 14.58
C ARG A 201 -33.97 8.46 15.77
N PRO A 202 -35.08 9.22 15.86
CA PRO A 202 -35.32 10.04 17.02
C PRO A 202 -35.37 9.10 18.23
N GLY A 203 -34.51 9.36 19.22
CA GLY A 203 -34.49 8.60 20.46
C GLY A 203 -35.90 8.53 21.04
N PRO A 204 -36.30 7.41 21.66
CA PRO A 204 -37.66 7.27 22.18
C PRO A 204 -37.92 8.47 23.09
N SER A 205 -38.84 9.36 22.67
CA SER A 205 -39.32 10.46 23.50
C SER A 205 -39.52 9.89 24.88
N ALA A 206 -38.78 10.43 25.85
CA ALA A 206 -38.88 10.01 27.23
C ALA A 206 -40.36 10.04 27.61
N ALA A 207 -40.97 8.87 27.66
CA ALA A 207 -42.22 8.65 28.37
C ALA A 207 -41.86 8.86 29.84
N GLY A 208 -41.94 10.11 30.29
CA GLY A 208 -41.71 10.48 31.67
C GLY A 208 -42.78 9.81 32.54
N PRO A 209 -42.40 9.00 33.54
CA PRO A 209 -43.33 8.52 34.54
C PRO A 209 -43.45 9.54 35.69
N ALA A 210 -44.56 9.44 36.42
CA ALA A 210 -44.90 10.14 37.67
C ALA A 210 -45.46 11.57 37.49
N GLY A 211 -46.48 11.98 38.24
CA GLY A 211 -47.18 11.36 39.35
C GLY A 211 -48.30 12.31 39.78
N GLY A 212 -49.35 11.76 40.38
CA GLY A 212 -50.45 12.58 40.87
C GLY A 212 -50.01 13.52 41.99
N SER A 213 -50.58 14.73 41.99
CA SER A 213 -50.80 15.48 43.23
C SER A 213 -52.04 16.36 43.11
N SER A 214 -52.93 16.15 44.07
CA SER A 214 -54.10 16.97 44.40
C SER A 214 -53.71 18.41 44.79
N SER A 215 -54.46 19.41 44.29
CA SER A 215 -54.75 20.69 44.99
C SER A 215 -55.88 21.41 44.22
N ARG A 216 -57.13 21.49 44.70
CA ARG A 216 -57.72 22.50 45.62
C ARG A 216 -57.63 23.98 45.16
N GLY A 217 -58.80 24.62 45.07
CA GLY A 217 -59.04 26.08 45.03
C GLY A 217 -59.24 26.63 43.61
N TRP A 218 -60.35 27.25 43.23
CA TRP A 218 -61.50 27.85 43.93
C TRP A 218 -62.77 27.63 43.10
#